data_AF-A0AAU5QHC3-F1
#
_entry.id   AF-A0AAU5QHC3-F1
#
_cell.length_a   1.000
_cell.length_b   1.000
_cell.length_c   1.000
_cell.angle_alpha   90.00
_cell.angle_beta   90.00
_cell.angle_gamma   90.00
#
_symmetry.space_group_name_H-M   'P 1'
#
loop_
_entity.id
_entity.type
_entity.pdbx_description
1 polymer ?
#
loop_
_entity_poly.entity_id
_entity_poly.type
_entity_poly.pdbx_seq_one_letter_code
_entity_poly.pdbx_strand_id
1 'polypeptide(L)'
;MTNNKQNTTLDRLRTALDTLAKWPDVSWDEVSRVAGEVVPLVWTALKDHGVWYQLEPADRAALYWSLSTGQSVQTHRPSPVADWRTVLDELSRECAYFAVHCEGKHERWAAAEGRYEEKEGAAQLLDWYQGYTPAWRPEVFRILETEHQTLRHREDGPPVLSHVLSRVHDRVCDRDTPRPDEGHYGHYARTALRLASLPEGWQIETMRRIAAGTLPGHAVDGAFDAINLLPRHGVELSPMPPP
;
A
#
# COMPACT_ATOMS: atom_id res chain seq x y z
N MET A 1 2.38 -31.67 -17.66
CA MET A 1 2.94 -30.55 -18.47
C MET A 1 2.75 -29.17 -17.82
N THR A 2 2.12 -29.06 -16.65
CA THR A 2 1.85 -27.80 -15.92
C THR A 2 3.07 -27.25 -15.19
N ASN A 3 3.90 -28.09 -14.55
CA ASN A 3 5.07 -27.64 -13.79
C ASN A 3 6.10 -26.83 -14.60
N ASN A 4 6.25 -27.11 -15.90
CA ASN A 4 7.27 -26.44 -16.71
C ASN A 4 6.87 -25.01 -17.12
N LYS A 5 5.57 -24.70 -17.17
CA LYS A 5 5.06 -23.34 -17.45
C LYS A 5 5.03 -22.46 -16.20
N GLN A 6 4.80 -23.04 -15.02
CA GLN A 6 4.76 -22.29 -13.76
C GLN A 6 6.14 -21.75 -13.38
N ASN A 7 7.20 -22.55 -13.56
CA ASN A 7 8.57 -22.10 -13.34
C ASN A 7 8.94 -20.91 -14.23
N THR A 8 8.50 -20.88 -15.50
CA THR A 8 8.88 -19.79 -16.41
C THR A 8 8.24 -18.44 -16.06
N THR A 9 7.02 -18.39 -15.51
CA THR A 9 6.41 -17.12 -15.07
C THR A 9 7.12 -16.53 -13.86
N LEU A 10 7.41 -17.36 -12.84
CA LEU A 10 8.11 -16.91 -11.63
C LEU A 10 9.59 -16.57 -11.92
N ASP A 11 10.25 -17.28 -12.84
CA ASP A 11 11.60 -16.94 -13.29
C ASP A 11 11.64 -15.58 -14.01
N ARG A 12 10.65 -15.32 -14.88
CA ARG A 12 10.47 -14.00 -15.52
C ARG A 12 10.20 -12.90 -14.50
N LEU A 13 9.34 -13.14 -13.52
CA LEU A 13 9.08 -12.21 -12.43
C LEU A 13 10.37 -11.90 -11.66
N ARG A 14 11.16 -12.92 -11.31
CA ARG A 14 12.44 -12.71 -10.62
C ARG A 14 13.39 -11.82 -11.42
N THR A 15 13.51 -12.09 -12.71
CA THR A 15 14.35 -11.30 -13.62
C THR A 15 13.90 -9.84 -13.66
N ALA A 16 12.58 -9.62 -13.75
CA ALA A 16 11.99 -8.29 -13.73
C ALA A 16 12.25 -7.55 -12.40
N LEU A 17 12.14 -8.23 -11.26
CA LEU A 17 12.48 -7.64 -9.95
C LEU A 17 13.97 -7.31 -9.82
N ASP A 18 14.85 -8.17 -10.35
CA ASP A 18 16.29 -7.88 -10.38
C ASP A 18 16.63 -6.65 -11.23
N THR A 19 15.87 -6.41 -12.31
CA THR A 19 15.98 -5.17 -13.10
C THR A 19 15.52 -3.94 -12.30
N LEU A 20 14.37 -4.02 -11.61
CA LEU A 20 13.88 -2.91 -10.77
C LEU A 20 14.84 -2.59 -9.62
N ALA A 21 15.45 -3.60 -9.00
CA ALA A 21 16.45 -3.40 -7.93
C ALA A 21 17.73 -2.68 -8.43
N LYS A 22 18.02 -2.76 -9.73
CA LYS A 22 19.16 -2.11 -10.38
C LYS A 22 18.77 -0.83 -11.12
N TRP A 23 17.59 -0.26 -10.86
CA TRP A 23 17.07 0.87 -11.62
C TRP A 23 18.04 2.06 -11.81
N PRO A 24 18.98 2.40 -10.89
CA PRO A 24 19.94 3.48 -11.13
C PRO A 24 20.92 3.19 -12.29
N ASP A 25 21.14 1.91 -12.59
CA ASP A 25 22.09 1.43 -13.60
C ASP A 25 21.41 1.06 -14.93
N VAL A 26 20.09 1.17 -15.00
CA VAL A 26 19.27 0.72 -16.13
C VAL A 26 18.53 1.91 -16.75
N SER A 27 18.31 1.89 -18.06
CA SER A 27 17.56 2.96 -18.74
C SER A 27 16.13 3.09 -18.19
N TRP A 28 15.60 4.32 -18.10
CA TRP A 28 14.23 4.53 -17.64
C TRP A 28 13.19 3.83 -18.53
N ASP A 29 13.40 3.78 -19.85
CA ASP A 29 12.50 3.08 -20.77
C ASP A 29 12.36 1.60 -20.40
N GLU A 30 13.47 0.97 -19.98
CA GLU A 30 13.44 -0.40 -19.48
C GLU A 30 12.79 -0.51 -18.10
N VAL A 31 13.13 0.38 -17.15
CA VAL A 31 12.53 0.40 -15.80
C VAL A 31 11.01 0.56 -15.88
N SER A 32 10.53 1.54 -16.62
CA SER A 32 9.11 1.85 -16.79
C SER A 32 8.35 0.72 -17.48
N ARG A 33 8.93 0.10 -18.52
CA ARG A 33 8.37 -1.11 -19.14
C ARG A 33 8.26 -2.25 -18.14
N VAL A 34 9.33 -2.53 -17.40
CA VAL A 34 9.38 -3.62 -16.40
C VAL A 34 8.37 -3.37 -15.28
N ALA A 35 8.28 -2.15 -14.76
CA ALA A 35 7.30 -1.78 -13.73
C ALA A 35 5.85 -2.02 -14.17
N GLY A 36 5.53 -1.77 -15.45
CA GLY A 36 4.22 -2.10 -16.02
C GLY A 36 3.96 -3.61 -16.18
N GLU A 37 5.01 -4.44 -16.25
CA GLU A 37 4.92 -5.89 -16.49
C GLU A 37 4.93 -6.74 -15.21
N VAL A 38 5.60 -6.29 -14.14
CA VAL A 38 5.82 -7.11 -12.93
C VAL A 38 4.52 -7.56 -12.27
N VAL A 39 3.53 -6.68 -12.12
CA VAL A 39 2.27 -7.05 -11.43
C VAL A 39 1.38 -7.96 -12.29
N PRO A 40 1.24 -7.76 -13.62
CA PRO A 40 0.61 -8.75 -14.48
C PRO A 40 1.25 -10.16 -14.41
N LEU A 41 2.58 -10.24 -14.26
CA LEU A 41 3.27 -11.53 -14.07
C LEU A 41 2.89 -12.18 -12.73
N VAL A 42 2.87 -11.39 -11.65
CA VAL A 42 2.42 -11.84 -10.32
C VAL A 42 0.98 -12.34 -10.38
N TRP A 43 0.07 -11.58 -11.00
CA TRP A 43 -1.32 -11.99 -11.13
C TRP A 43 -1.43 -13.32 -11.89
N THR A 44 -0.74 -13.45 -13.02
CA THR A 44 -0.73 -14.71 -13.78
C THR A 44 -0.25 -15.87 -12.91
N ALA A 45 0.85 -15.69 -12.16
CA ALA A 45 1.35 -16.70 -11.24
C ALA A 45 0.32 -17.07 -10.16
N LEU A 46 -0.33 -16.10 -9.52
CA LEU A 46 -1.35 -16.32 -8.49
C LEU A 46 -2.55 -17.13 -9.03
N LYS A 47 -2.98 -16.86 -10.28
CA LYS A 47 -4.05 -17.62 -10.94
C LYS A 47 -3.60 -19.04 -11.29
N ASP A 48 -2.42 -19.19 -11.86
CA ASP A 48 -1.86 -20.49 -12.27
C ASP A 48 -1.58 -21.41 -11.07
N HIS A 49 -1.38 -20.85 -9.87
CA HIS A 49 -1.20 -21.59 -8.62
C HIS A 49 -2.51 -21.72 -7.81
N GLY A 50 -3.63 -21.18 -8.30
CA GLY A 50 -4.92 -21.22 -7.60
C GLY A 50 -4.97 -20.41 -6.30
N VAL A 51 -3.98 -19.55 -6.06
CA VAL A 51 -3.83 -18.72 -4.86
C VAL A 51 -4.72 -17.49 -4.92
N TRP A 52 -4.96 -16.94 -6.12
CA TRP A 52 -5.74 -15.71 -6.30
C TRP A 52 -7.08 -15.69 -5.55
N TYR A 53 -7.82 -16.80 -5.59
CA TYR A 53 -9.14 -16.90 -4.95
C TYR A 53 -9.09 -17.14 -3.44
N GLN A 54 -7.90 -17.43 -2.90
CA GLN A 54 -7.65 -17.64 -1.48
C GLN A 54 -7.14 -16.36 -0.81
N LEU A 55 -6.78 -15.33 -1.59
CA LEU A 55 -6.31 -14.07 -1.06
C LEU A 55 -7.42 -13.34 -0.28
N GLU A 56 -7.02 -12.82 0.88
CA GLU A 56 -7.87 -11.95 1.67
C GLU A 56 -8.24 -10.67 0.89
N PRO A 57 -9.37 -10.01 1.22
CA PRO A 57 -9.74 -8.76 0.57
C PRO A 57 -8.64 -7.68 0.57
N ALA A 58 -7.88 -7.57 1.67
CA ALA A 58 -6.79 -6.61 1.78
C ALA A 58 -5.60 -6.93 0.85
N ASP A 59 -5.25 -8.21 0.71
CA ASP A 59 -4.20 -8.65 -0.22
C ASP A 59 -4.61 -8.42 -1.69
N ARG A 60 -5.88 -8.64 -2.01
CA ARG A 60 -6.40 -8.30 -3.35
C ARG A 60 -6.30 -6.79 -3.59
N ALA A 61 -6.68 -5.97 -2.62
CA ALA A 61 -6.52 -4.51 -2.70
C ALA A 61 -5.05 -4.09 -2.89
N ALA A 62 -4.11 -4.71 -2.17
CA ALA A 62 -2.68 -4.46 -2.32
C ALA A 62 -2.16 -4.80 -3.72
N LEU A 63 -2.59 -5.93 -4.32
CA LEU A 63 -2.23 -6.28 -5.69
C LEU A 63 -2.80 -5.28 -6.70
N TYR A 64 -4.07 -4.88 -6.54
CA TYR A 64 -4.71 -3.86 -7.37
C TYR A 64 -4.00 -2.50 -7.29
N TRP A 65 -3.61 -2.09 -6.08
CA TRP A 65 -2.82 -0.90 -5.88
C TRP A 65 -1.48 -0.99 -6.59
N SER A 66 -0.76 -2.11 -6.42
CA SER A 66 0.53 -2.35 -7.07
C SER A 66 0.40 -2.28 -8.59
N LEU A 67 -0.69 -2.81 -9.15
CA LEU A 67 -0.96 -2.73 -10.59
C LEU A 67 -1.13 -1.28 -11.07
N SER A 68 -1.88 -0.48 -10.31
CA SER A 68 -2.00 0.97 -10.57
C SER A 68 -0.66 1.69 -10.48
N THR A 69 0.16 1.37 -9.48
CA THR A 69 1.52 1.91 -9.34
C THR A 69 2.40 1.56 -10.53
N GLY A 70 2.43 0.29 -10.95
CA GLY A 70 3.21 -0.17 -12.10
C GLY A 70 2.80 0.55 -13.40
N GLN A 71 1.49 0.72 -13.63
CA GLN A 71 0.97 1.49 -14.76
C GLN A 71 1.33 2.98 -14.69
N SER A 72 1.30 3.55 -13.48
CA SER A 72 1.71 4.95 -13.27
C SER A 72 3.19 5.13 -13.60
N VAL A 73 4.07 4.25 -13.12
CA VAL A 73 5.50 4.26 -13.47
C VAL A 73 5.72 4.09 -14.98
N GLN A 74 4.95 3.20 -15.63
CA GLN A 74 5.05 2.95 -17.06
C GLN A 74 4.71 4.20 -17.91
N THR A 75 3.74 4.99 -17.45
CA THR A 75 3.19 6.13 -18.22
C THR A 75 3.87 7.46 -17.90
N HIS A 76 4.53 7.57 -16.75
CA HIS A 76 5.18 8.81 -16.31
C HIS A 76 6.66 8.84 -16.68
N ARG A 77 7.11 10.01 -17.17
CA ARG A 77 8.53 10.28 -17.32
C ARG A 77 9.16 10.61 -15.97
N PRO A 78 10.45 10.29 -15.77
CA PRO A 78 11.09 10.55 -14.50
C PRO A 78 11.25 12.07 -14.35
N SER A 79 10.67 12.62 -13.28
CA SER A 79 10.87 14.01 -12.87
C SER A 79 12.04 14.09 -11.89
N PRO A 80 12.88 15.13 -11.93
CA PRO A 80 13.96 15.34 -10.95
C PRO A 80 13.49 15.44 -9.49
N VAL A 81 12.20 15.67 -9.28
CA VAL A 81 11.58 15.86 -7.96
C VAL A 81 10.95 14.58 -7.42
N ALA A 82 10.73 13.57 -8.28
CA ALA A 82 10.06 12.34 -7.89
C ALA A 82 11.06 11.35 -7.29
N ASP A 83 10.79 10.90 -6.06
CA ASP A 83 11.55 9.81 -5.45
C ASP A 83 11.04 8.46 -5.96
N TRP A 84 11.56 8.05 -7.12
CA TRP A 84 11.22 6.74 -7.71
C TRP A 84 11.78 5.58 -6.91
N ARG A 85 12.78 5.79 -6.05
CA ARG A 85 13.37 4.71 -5.27
C ARG A 85 12.31 4.09 -4.36
N THR A 86 11.62 4.90 -3.57
CA THR A 86 10.56 4.42 -2.68
C THR A 86 9.46 3.70 -3.43
N VAL A 87 9.04 4.24 -4.58
CA VAL A 87 7.97 3.66 -5.40
C VAL A 87 8.38 2.29 -5.96
N LEU A 88 9.59 2.17 -6.50
CA LEU A 88 10.09 0.93 -7.08
C LEU A 88 10.40 -0.12 -6.01
N ASP A 89 10.98 0.29 -4.88
CA ASP A 89 11.26 -0.60 -3.75
C ASP A 89 9.94 -1.17 -3.18
N GLU A 90 8.90 -0.34 -3.02
CA GLU A 90 7.59 -0.80 -2.59
C GLU A 90 6.96 -1.76 -3.61
N LEU A 91 6.97 -1.42 -4.90
CA LEU A 91 6.43 -2.28 -5.96
C LEU A 91 7.14 -3.64 -5.98
N SER A 92 8.48 -3.65 -5.84
CA SER A 92 9.28 -4.87 -5.79
C SER A 92 8.96 -5.71 -4.56
N ARG A 93 8.80 -5.09 -3.40
CA ARG A 93 8.42 -5.75 -2.14
C ARG A 93 7.03 -6.40 -2.21
N GLU A 94 6.03 -5.69 -2.75
CA GLU A 94 4.68 -6.25 -2.93
C GLU A 94 4.70 -7.44 -3.91
N CYS A 95 5.40 -7.32 -5.04
CA CYS A 95 5.51 -8.42 -6.00
C CYS A 95 6.21 -9.65 -5.41
N ALA A 96 7.28 -9.44 -4.64
CA ALA A 96 8.00 -10.49 -3.94
C ALA A 96 7.09 -11.20 -2.91
N TYR A 97 6.31 -10.44 -2.14
CA TYR A 97 5.34 -10.98 -1.18
C TYR A 97 4.36 -11.96 -1.83
N PHE A 98 3.75 -11.57 -2.96
CA PHE A 98 2.83 -12.47 -3.68
C PHE A 98 3.53 -13.65 -4.36
N ALA A 99 4.79 -13.49 -4.76
CA ALA A 99 5.58 -14.60 -5.30
C ALA A 99 5.86 -15.67 -4.23
N VAL A 100 6.11 -15.27 -2.98
CA VAL A 100 6.20 -16.21 -1.84
C VAL A 100 4.90 -17.00 -1.69
N HIS A 101 3.74 -16.37 -1.80
CA HIS A 101 2.46 -17.08 -1.75
C HIS A 101 2.27 -18.12 -2.86
N CYS A 102 2.92 -17.95 -4.02
CA CYS A 102 2.86 -18.93 -5.10
C CYS A 102 3.72 -20.18 -4.83
N GLU A 103 4.95 -20.03 -4.32
CA GLU A 103 5.91 -21.15 -4.23
C GLU A 103 6.39 -21.51 -2.81
N GLY A 104 6.07 -20.72 -1.79
CA GLY A 104 6.44 -20.96 -0.39
C GLY A 104 7.92 -20.80 -0.06
N LYS A 105 8.74 -20.24 -0.97
CA LYS A 105 10.21 -20.12 -0.78
C LYS A 105 10.63 -18.70 -0.43
N HIS A 106 10.65 -18.37 0.86
CA HIS A 106 11.02 -17.04 1.35
C HIS A 106 12.44 -16.60 0.92
N GLU A 107 13.40 -17.52 0.90
CA GLU A 107 14.81 -17.23 0.54
C GLU A 107 14.95 -16.64 -0.86
N ARG A 108 14.10 -17.09 -1.81
CA ARG A 108 14.12 -16.62 -3.19
C ARG A 108 13.53 -15.21 -3.34
N TRP A 109 12.76 -14.75 -2.38
CA TRP A 109 12.02 -13.48 -2.41
C TRP A 109 12.30 -12.64 -1.17
N ALA A 110 13.58 -12.48 -0.82
CA ALA A 110 13.99 -11.71 0.35
C ALA A 110 13.40 -10.28 0.41
N ALA A 111 13.10 -9.67 -0.75
CA ALA A 111 12.43 -8.38 -0.81
C ALA A 111 11.02 -8.36 -0.18
N ALA A 112 10.40 -9.52 0.10
CA ALA A 112 9.12 -9.64 0.80
C ALA A 112 9.21 -9.42 2.32
N GLU A 113 10.42 -9.32 2.88
CA GLU A 113 10.64 -9.14 4.32
C GLU A 113 9.93 -7.88 4.86
N GLY A 114 9.43 -7.97 6.10
CA GLY A 114 8.66 -6.90 6.76
C GLY A 114 7.20 -6.75 6.29
N ARG A 115 6.86 -7.12 5.06
CA ARG A 115 5.49 -6.95 4.52
C ARG A 115 4.42 -7.80 5.25
N TYR A 116 4.82 -8.94 5.82
CA TYR A 116 3.95 -9.81 6.61
C TYR A 116 3.57 -9.17 7.96
N GLU A 117 4.54 -8.61 8.67
CA GLU A 117 4.32 -7.94 9.96
C GLU A 117 3.41 -6.71 9.79
N GLU A 118 3.62 -5.95 8.72
CA GLU A 118 2.74 -4.83 8.35
C GLU A 118 1.29 -5.29 8.12
N LYS A 119 1.10 -6.46 7.50
CA LYS A 119 -0.24 -7.02 7.21
C LYS A 119 -1.00 -7.33 8.50
N GLU A 120 -0.37 -8.07 9.42
CA GLU A 120 -1.02 -8.55 10.64
C GLU A 120 -1.49 -7.38 11.52
N GLY A 121 -0.69 -6.31 11.62
CA GLY A 121 -1.07 -5.13 12.39
C GLY A 121 -2.20 -4.30 11.77
N ALA A 122 -2.32 -4.26 10.45
CA ALA A 122 -3.18 -3.29 9.76
C ALA A 122 -4.67 -3.39 10.11
N ALA A 123 -5.22 -4.62 10.23
CA ALA A 123 -6.62 -4.81 10.59
C ALA A 123 -6.91 -4.37 12.03
N GLN A 124 -6.00 -4.66 12.97
CA GLN A 124 -6.11 -4.22 14.35
C GLN A 124 -6.02 -2.69 14.46
N LEU A 125 -5.12 -2.06 13.70
CA LEU A 125 -4.99 -0.60 13.65
C LEU A 125 -6.26 0.06 13.09
N LEU A 126 -6.90 -0.56 12.09
CA LEU A 126 -8.18 -0.10 11.56
C LEU A 126 -9.30 -0.21 12.61
N ASP A 127 -9.39 -1.34 13.31
CA ASP A 127 -10.39 -1.55 14.37
C ASP A 127 -10.24 -0.50 15.49
N TRP A 128 -9.01 -0.29 15.98
CA TRP A 128 -8.72 0.75 16.97
C TRP A 128 -9.11 2.14 16.47
N TYR A 129 -8.76 2.46 15.24
CA TYR A 129 -9.10 3.74 14.62
C TYR A 129 -10.62 3.94 14.49
N GLN A 130 -11.35 2.90 14.06
CA GLN A 130 -12.80 2.94 13.92
C GLN A 130 -13.52 3.00 15.28
N GLY A 131 -12.92 2.45 16.33
CA GLY A 131 -13.40 2.55 17.71
C GLY A 131 -13.44 3.98 18.27
N TYR A 132 -12.68 4.91 17.69
CA TYR A 132 -12.73 6.31 18.09
C TYR A 132 -14.01 7.02 17.64
N THR A 133 -14.41 8.03 18.42
CA THR A 133 -15.53 8.89 18.06
C THR A 133 -15.25 9.65 16.75
N PRO A 134 -16.28 10.07 16.00
CA PRO A 134 -16.09 10.79 14.74
C PRO A 134 -15.22 12.06 14.84
N ALA A 135 -15.17 12.70 16.01
CA ALA A 135 -14.33 13.87 16.25
C ALA A 135 -12.83 13.52 16.41
N TRP A 136 -12.52 12.33 16.95
CA TRP A 136 -11.15 11.88 17.19
C TRP A 136 -10.47 11.30 15.94
N ARG A 137 -11.24 10.71 15.02
CA ARG A 137 -10.73 10.16 13.75
C ARG A 137 -9.90 11.17 12.93
N PRO A 138 -10.41 12.37 12.58
CA PRO A 138 -9.59 13.36 11.88
C PRO A 138 -8.41 13.87 12.73
N GLU A 139 -8.55 13.92 14.05
CA GLU A 139 -7.48 14.34 14.95
C GLU A 139 -6.29 13.35 14.95
N VAL A 140 -6.56 12.04 14.87
CA VAL A 140 -5.51 11.02 14.70
C VAL A 140 -4.66 11.33 13.46
N PHE A 141 -5.31 11.61 12.32
CA PHE A 141 -4.61 11.95 11.08
C PHE A 141 -3.84 13.26 11.16
N ARG A 142 -4.40 14.26 11.83
CA ARG A 142 -3.70 15.53 12.09
C ARG A 142 -2.42 15.31 12.90
N ILE A 143 -2.49 14.52 13.98
CA ILE A 143 -1.34 14.21 14.83
C ILE A 143 -0.28 13.44 14.03
N LEU A 144 -0.68 12.39 13.29
CA LEU A 144 0.23 11.61 12.44
C LEU A 144 1.00 12.48 11.46
N GLU A 145 0.30 13.35 10.73
CA GLU A 145 0.93 14.21 9.73
C GLU A 145 1.82 15.28 10.37
N THR A 146 1.38 15.90 11.46
CA THR A 146 2.18 16.90 12.20
C THR A 146 3.50 16.30 12.68
N GLU A 147 3.45 15.07 13.21
CA GLU A 147 4.64 14.37 13.67
C GLU A 147 5.54 13.92 12.52
N HIS A 148 4.94 13.44 11.42
CA HIS A 148 5.70 13.10 10.23
C HIS A 148 6.45 14.34 9.70
N GLN A 149 5.82 15.50 9.66
CA GLN A 149 6.47 16.75 9.25
C GLN A 149 7.60 17.15 10.22
N THR A 150 7.40 16.96 11.52
CA THR A 150 8.42 17.25 12.55
C THR A 150 9.63 16.31 12.43
N LEU A 151 9.38 15.03 12.18
CA LEU A 151 10.42 13.99 12.10
C LEU A 151 11.18 14.00 10.77
N ARG A 152 10.59 14.49 9.68
CA ARG A 152 11.33 14.73 8.42
C ARG A 152 12.55 15.64 8.59
N HIS A 153 12.58 16.45 9.64
CA HIS A 153 13.70 17.33 9.97
C HIS A 153 14.70 16.72 10.98
N ARG A 154 14.47 15.48 11.43
CA ARG A 154 15.33 14.73 12.36
C ARG A 154 15.86 13.48 11.65
N GLU A 155 17.00 12.96 12.11
CA GLU A 155 17.52 11.65 11.66
C GLU A 155 16.65 10.48 12.19
N ASP A 156 15.66 10.78 13.02
CA ASP A 156 14.67 9.85 13.52
C ASP A 156 13.69 9.48 12.40
N GLY A 157 13.45 8.18 12.20
CA GLY A 157 12.51 7.67 11.19
C GLY A 157 11.06 8.17 11.35
N PRO A 158 10.16 7.87 10.39
CA PRO A 158 8.78 8.32 10.44
C PRO A 158 8.06 7.79 11.70
N PRO A 159 7.06 8.53 12.22
CA PRO A 159 6.33 8.11 13.41
C PRO A 159 5.56 6.82 13.11
N VAL A 160 5.67 5.83 14.00
CA VAL A 160 4.94 4.57 13.86
C VAL A 160 3.48 4.80 14.26
N LEU A 161 2.54 4.42 13.38
CA LEU A 161 1.09 4.62 13.58
C LEU A 161 0.61 4.05 14.93
N SER A 162 1.11 2.88 15.34
CA SER A 162 0.76 2.27 16.63
C SER A 162 1.08 3.20 17.81
N HIS A 163 2.23 3.87 17.82
CA HIS A 163 2.60 4.84 18.87
C HIS A 163 1.69 6.06 18.90
N VAL A 164 1.21 6.52 17.74
CA VAL A 164 0.23 7.62 17.69
C VAL A 164 -1.11 7.17 18.23
N LEU A 165 -1.59 5.98 17.82
CA LEU A 165 -2.86 5.45 18.30
C LEU A 165 -2.82 5.20 19.81
N SER A 166 -1.73 4.66 20.38
CA SER A 166 -1.61 4.49 21.84
C SER A 166 -1.71 5.82 22.58
N ARG A 167 -1.04 6.88 22.12
CA ARG A 167 -1.12 8.21 22.77
C ARG A 167 -2.49 8.86 22.61
N VAL A 168 -3.15 8.67 21.46
CA VAL A 168 -4.53 9.14 21.28
C VAL A 168 -5.47 8.38 22.21
N HIS A 169 -5.27 7.07 22.36
CA HIS A 169 -6.05 6.25 23.29
C HIS A 169 -5.97 6.79 24.72
N ASP A 170 -4.76 7.11 25.20
CA ASP A 170 -4.57 7.70 26.53
C ASP A 170 -5.37 9.01 26.69
N ARG A 171 -5.31 9.91 25.70
CA ARG A 171 -6.08 11.17 25.72
C ARG A 171 -7.59 10.97 25.67
N VAL A 172 -8.07 9.99 24.91
CA VAL A 172 -9.48 9.63 24.84
C VAL A 172 -9.98 9.13 26.20
N CYS A 173 -9.19 8.30 26.87
CA CYS A 173 -9.49 7.78 28.22
C CYS A 173 -9.54 8.90 29.27
N ASP A 174 -8.70 9.93 29.13
CA ASP A 174 -8.70 11.13 29.98
C ASP A 174 -9.89 12.07 29.72
N ARG A 175 -10.81 11.69 28.81
CA ARG A 175 -12.01 12.45 28.40
C ARG A 175 -11.70 13.80 27.75
N ASP A 176 -10.52 13.95 27.16
CA ASP A 176 -10.25 15.10 26.32
C ASP A 176 -11.18 15.09 25.10
N THR A 177 -11.73 16.25 24.79
CA THR A 177 -12.43 16.47 23.51
C THR A 177 -11.43 17.12 22.57
N PRO A 178 -11.19 16.54 21.37
CA PRO A 178 -10.25 17.12 20.43
C PRO A 178 -10.78 18.49 20.04
N ARG A 179 -9.93 19.51 20.14
CA ARG A 179 -10.28 20.88 19.74
C ARG A 179 -9.99 21.00 18.25
N PRO A 180 -11.01 21.10 17.39
CA PRO A 180 -10.77 21.27 15.97
C PRO A 180 -10.04 22.60 15.77
N ASP A 181 -8.83 22.56 15.21
CA ASP A 181 -8.18 23.74 14.67
C ASP A 181 -8.92 24.15 13.39
N GLU A 182 -9.47 25.37 13.38
CA GLU A 182 -10.39 25.87 12.35
C GLU A 182 -9.76 25.87 10.95
N GLY A 183 -8.43 25.93 10.83
CA GLY A 183 -7.74 26.04 9.54
C GLY A 183 -7.60 24.73 8.76
N HIS A 184 -7.41 23.59 9.44
CA HIS A 184 -7.03 22.32 8.79
C HIS A 184 -7.98 21.15 9.09
N TYR A 185 -8.91 21.31 10.04
CA TYR A 185 -9.85 20.24 10.41
C TYR A 185 -10.65 19.72 9.20
N GLY A 186 -11.03 20.60 8.27
CA GLY A 186 -11.78 20.21 7.07
C GLY A 186 -11.03 19.24 6.15
N HIS A 187 -9.70 19.35 6.06
CA HIS A 187 -8.87 18.42 5.28
C HIS A 187 -8.90 17.01 5.92
N TYR A 188 -8.59 16.92 7.22
CA TYR A 188 -8.54 15.65 7.93
C TYR A 188 -9.90 14.96 8.05
N ALA A 189 -10.97 15.74 8.25
CA ALA A 189 -12.33 15.22 8.26
C ALA A 189 -12.70 14.59 6.91
N ARG A 190 -12.31 15.23 5.80
CA ARG A 190 -12.51 14.67 4.46
C ARG A 190 -11.72 13.38 4.26
N THR A 191 -10.46 13.34 4.67
CA THR A 191 -9.61 12.15 4.58
C THR A 191 -10.20 10.99 5.39
N ALA A 192 -10.66 11.25 6.62
CA ALA A 192 -11.30 10.25 7.47
C ALA A 192 -12.61 9.69 6.88
N LEU A 193 -13.47 10.57 6.34
CA LEU A 193 -14.71 10.16 5.67
C LEU A 193 -14.42 9.34 4.41
N ARG A 194 -13.42 9.73 3.62
CA ARG A 194 -13.02 9.01 2.41
C ARG A 194 -12.46 7.62 2.74
N LEU A 195 -11.61 7.50 3.76
CA LEU A 195 -11.17 6.18 4.24
C LEU A 195 -12.38 5.31 4.60
N ALA A 196 -13.31 5.82 5.39
CA ALA A 196 -14.49 5.06 5.82
C ALA A 196 -15.41 4.62 4.65
N SER A 197 -15.35 5.32 3.50
CA SER A 197 -16.10 4.98 2.29
C SER A 197 -15.41 3.96 1.39
N LEU A 198 -14.14 3.61 1.64
CA LEU A 198 -13.46 2.56 0.90
C LEU A 198 -14.05 1.19 1.26
N PRO A 199 -14.00 0.19 0.37
CA PRO A 199 -14.32 -1.18 0.74
C PRO A 199 -13.39 -1.70 1.83
N GLU A 200 -13.84 -2.61 2.68
CA GLU A 200 -13.10 -3.10 3.86
C GLU A 200 -11.65 -3.51 3.54
N GLY A 201 -11.42 -4.31 2.50
CA GLY A 201 -10.06 -4.70 2.09
C GLY A 201 -9.17 -3.51 1.73
N TRP A 202 -9.73 -2.48 1.08
CA TRP A 202 -9.02 -1.24 0.78
C TRP A 202 -8.79 -0.37 2.02
N GLN A 203 -9.71 -0.39 3.00
CA GLN A 203 -9.49 0.29 4.28
C GLN A 203 -8.28 -0.31 5.01
N ILE A 204 -8.22 -1.64 5.11
CA ILE A 204 -7.11 -2.35 5.76
C ILE A 204 -5.79 -2.07 5.04
N GLU A 205 -5.76 -2.18 3.71
CA GLU A 205 -4.56 -1.88 2.91
C GLU A 205 -4.12 -0.42 3.03
N THR A 206 -5.07 0.52 3.08
CA THR A 206 -4.76 1.94 3.30
C THR A 206 -4.14 2.15 4.68
N MET A 207 -4.71 1.51 5.72
CA MET A 207 -4.16 1.58 7.09
C MET A 207 -2.77 0.95 7.19
N ARG A 208 -2.52 -0.14 6.47
CA ARG A 208 -1.18 -0.73 6.36
C ARG A 208 -0.18 0.26 5.80
N ARG A 209 -0.51 0.92 4.69
CA ARG A 209 0.37 1.92 4.05
C ARG A 209 0.63 3.12 4.95
N ILE A 210 -0.38 3.54 5.73
CA ILE A 210 -0.21 4.57 6.76
C ILE A 210 0.74 4.09 7.86
N ALA A 211 0.60 2.84 8.32
CA ALA A 211 1.50 2.24 9.29
C ALA A 211 2.94 2.13 8.79
N ALA A 212 3.12 1.87 7.50
CA ALA A 212 4.41 1.86 6.80
C ALA A 212 4.99 3.28 6.55
N GLY A 213 4.32 4.34 7.01
CA GLY A 213 4.81 5.72 6.95
C GLY A 213 4.20 6.59 5.85
N THR A 214 3.26 6.09 5.06
CA THR A 214 2.56 6.93 4.07
C THR A 214 1.65 7.94 4.78
N LEU A 215 1.69 9.20 4.37
CA LEU A 215 0.78 10.22 4.93
C LEU A 215 -0.69 9.81 4.70
N PRO A 216 -1.59 9.99 5.69
CA PRO A 216 -2.98 9.56 5.56
C PRO A 216 -3.69 10.09 4.32
N GLY A 217 -3.52 11.37 4.00
CA GLY A 217 -4.07 11.97 2.78
C GLY A 217 -3.60 11.27 1.51
N HIS A 218 -2.29 11.06 1.38
CA HIS A 218 -1.69 10.38 0.23
C HIS A 218 -2.11 8.92 0.10
N ALA A 219 -2.20 8.20 1.22
CA ALA A 219 -2.67 6.82 1.20
C ALA A 219 -4.14 6.77 0.75
N VAL A 220 -5.02 7.58 1.34
CA VAL A 220 -6.43 7.61 0.92
C VAL A 220 -6.57 8.01 -0.55
N ASP A 221 -5.84 9.03 -1.01
CA ASP A 221 -5.85 9.45 -2.42
C ASP A 221 -5.36 8.33 -3.36
N GLY A 222 -4.25 7.68 -3.03
CA GLY A 222 -3.71 6.56 -3.80
C GLY A 222 -4.69 5.38 -3.91
N ALA A 223 -5.47 5.10 -2.86
CA ALA A 223 -6.50 4.06 -2.90
C ALA A 223 -7.59 4.39 -3.93
N PHE A 224 -8.10 5.63 -3.91
CA PHE A 224 -9.12 6.08 -4.87
C PHE A 224 -8.57 6.14 -6.29
N ASP A 225 -7.34 6.61 -6.47
CA ASP A 225 -6.70 6.65 -7.79
C ASP A 225 -6.55 5.24 -8.35
N ALA A 226 -6.12 4.27 -7.54
CA ALA A 226 -6.02 2.87 -7.96
C ALA A 226 -7.40 2.29 -8.33
N ILE A 227 -8.43 2.48 -7.49
CA ILE A 227 -9.80 2.02 -7.78
C ILE A 227 -10.33 2.61 -9.10
N ASN A 228 -10.04 3.89 -9.37
CA ASN A 228 -10.53 4.58 -10.56
C ASN A 228 -9.71 4.28 -11.83
N LEU A 229 -8.42 3.95 -11.70
CA LEU A 229 -7.54 3.66 -12.82
C LEU A 229 -7.81 2.27 -13.41
N LEU A 230 -8.01 1.26 -12.57
CA LEU A 230 -8.08 -0.15 -12.97
C LEU A 230 -9.15 -0.48 -14.03
N PRO A 231 -10.40 0.02 -13.92
CA PRO A 231 -11.42 -0.21 -14.93
C PRO A 231 -11.04 0.33 -16.33
N ARG A 232 -10.25 1.41 -16.39
CA ARG A 232 -9.78 1.99 -17.67
C ARG A 232 -8.82 1.06 -18.42
N HIS A 233 -8.25 0.09 -17.72
CA HIS A 233 -7.34 -0.91 -18.26
C HIS A 233 -7.99 -2.31 -18.37
N GLY A 234 -9.33 -2.38 -18.31
CA GLY A 234 -10.08 -3.63 -18.46
C GLY A 234 -9.96 -4.56 -17.25
N VAL A 235 -9.51 -4.04 -16.11
CA VAL A 235 -9.47 -4.80 -14.86
C VAL A 235 -10.77 -4.58 -14.12
N GLU A 236 -11.64 -5.59 -14.14
CA GLU A 236 -12.82 -5.61 -13.30
C GLU A 236 -12.39 -5.88 -11.86
N LEU A 237 -12.60 -4.90 -10.98
CA LEU A 237 -12.57 -5.15 -9.54
C LEU A 237 -13.66 -6.16 -9.24
N SER A 238 -13.31 -7.29 -8.59
CA SER A 238 -14.33 -8.25 -8.12
C SER A 238 -15.47 -7.47 -7.45
N PRO A 239 -16.74 -7.80 -7.75
CA PRO A 239 -17.89 -7.00 -7.36
C PRO A 239 -17.79 -6.72 -5.88
N MET A 240 -17.62 -5.43 -5.56
CA MET A 240 -17.62 -4.97 -4.19
C MET A 240 -19.00 -5.30 -3.63
N PRO A 241 -19.11 -5.84 -2.41
CA PRO A 241 -20.42 -5.89 -1.77
C PRO A 241 -21.00 -4.46 -1.79
N PRO A 242 -22.29 -4.29 -2.10
CA PRO A 242 -22.90 -2.97 -2.11
C PRO A 242 -22.72 -2.30 -0.74
N PRO A 243 -22.61 -0.96 -0.70
CA PRO A 243 -22.51 -0.21 0.56
C PRO A 243 -23.71 -0.44 1.48
#